data_AF-A0A7V0JGB0-F1
#
_entry.id   AF-A0A7V0JGB0-F1
#
_cell.length_a   1.000
_cell.length_b   1.000
_cell.length_c   1.000
_cell.angle_alpha   90.00
_cell.angle_beta   90.00
_cell.angle_gamma   90.00
#
_symmetry.space_group_name_H-M   'P 1'
#
loop_
_entity.id
_entity.type
_entity.pdbx_description
1 polymer ?
#
loop_
_entity_poly.entity_id
_entity_poly.type
_entity_poly.pdbx_seq_one_letter_code
_entity_poly.pdbx_strand_id
1 'polypeptide(L)'
;MKKPIPVGVSPRHVHLSKDDYHRLFGPDASLVRTKDLTQKGQFATDQFVSLATSVGRIDNVRLLGPFRQASQVELARTDALRLGLNPPVRDSGDHEGSPGITLIGPEGRVEINQGVILAQRHVHMTPRDAREYDVVDKEIVFMALSAPIPDNLRSAPRTIIFGDVLIRVSEDYRLDFHLDTDEANASGASTGDQAVLFKVGSAPSHNDRKYYPHKRLYSEYDVRKAERQGMTILIERDTILTPAARDLGRVKGLFEFR
;
A
#
# COMPACT_ATOMS: atom_id res chain seq x y z
N MET A 1 -11.89 17.51 0.83
CA MET A 1 -11.74 16.05 0.98
C MET A 1 -10.74 15.57 -0.05
N LYS A 2 -9.83 14.66 0.33
CA LYS A 2 -8.90 14.04 -0.63
C LYS A 2 -9.71 13.20 -1.63
N LYS A 3 -9.20 13.04 -2.86
CA LYS A 3 -9.91 12.29 -3.90
C LYS A 3 -10.09 10.83 -3.47
N PRO A 4 -11.17 10.15 -3.92
CA PRO A 4 -11.30 8.71 -3.71
C PRO A 4 -10.21 7.94 -4.45
N ILE A 5 -9.81 6.82 -3.87
CA ILE A 5 -8.80 5.88 -4.37
C ILE A 5 -9.54 4.64 -4.89
N PRO A 6 -9.26 4.16 -6.11
CA PRO A 6 -9.90 2.96 -6.64
C PRO A 6 -9.48 1.73 -5.85
N VAL A 7 -10.40 0.78 -5.75
CA VAL A 7 -10.20 -0.51 -5.08
C VAL A 7 -9.86 -1.57 -6.12
N GLY A 8 -8.83 -2.36 -5.84
CA GLY A 8 -8.44 -3.56 -6.58
C GLY A 8 -8.61 -4.80 -5.71
N VAL A 9 -9.58 -5.66 -6.03
CA VAL A 9 -9.74 -6.95 -5.35
C VAL A 9 -8.84 -7.98 -6.01
N SER A 10 -7.97 -8.59 -5.22
CA SER A 10 -6.96 -9.55 -5.67
C SER A 10 -7.33 -10.97 -5.24
N PRO A 11 -7.75 -11.85 -6.18
CA PRO A 11 -7.90 -13.27 -5.90
C PRO A 11 -6.56 -13.93 -5.61
N ARG A 12 -6.62 -15.14 -5.05
CA ARG A 12 -5.43 -16.00 -4.91
C ARG A 12 -4.66 -16.12 -6.23
N HIS A 13 -3.35 -16.00 -6.13
CA HIS A 13 -2.49 -16.06 -7.31
C HIS A 13 -1.05 -16.41 -6.91
N VAL A 14 -0.24 -16.71 -7.91
CA VAL A 14 1.18 -17.00 -7.76
C VAL A 14 2.02 -16.06 -8.62
N HIS A 15 3.18 -15.66 -8.11
CA HIS A 15 4.29 -15.12 -8.88
C HIS A 15 5.41 -16.16 -8.86
N LEU A 16 6.10 -16.35 -9.98
CA LEU A 16 7.14 -17.37 -10.09
C LEU A 16 8.52 -16.78 -10.38
N SER A 17 9.54 -17.43 -9.86
CA SER A 17 10.88 -17.34 -10.40
C SER A 17 10.93 -17.94 -11.81
N LYS A 18 11.87 -17.49 -12.64
CA LYS A 18 12.07 -18.06 -13.97
C LYS A 18 12.38 -19.56 -13.91
N ASP A 19 13.20 -19.96 -12.93
CA ASP A 19 13.61 -21.36 -12.77
C ASP A 19 12.45 -22.25 -12.36
N ASP A 20 11.63 -21.83 -11.39
CA ASP A 20 10.46 -22.60 -10.98
C ASP A 20 9.42 -22.65 -12.09
N TYR A 21 9.25 -21.56 -12.85
CA TYR A 21 8.37 -21.56 -14.01
C TYR A 21 8.79 -22.63 -15.03
N HIS A 22 10.06 -22.69 -15.42
CA HIS A 22 10.51 -23.71 -16.37
C HIS A 22 10.39 -25.14 -15.83
N ARG A 23 10.51 -25.34 -14.51
CA ARG A 23 10.27 -26.65 -13.89
C ARG A 23 8.80 -27.05 -13.89
N LEU A 24 7.88 -26.08 -13.89
CA LEU A 24 6.43 -26.30 -13.88
C LEU A 24 5.83 -26.41 -15.28
N PHE A 25 6.38 -25.66 -16.25
CA PHE A 25 5.82 -25.48 -17.60
C PHE A 25 6.74 -25.95 -18.74
N GLY A 26 7.97 -26.36 -18.45
CA GLY A 26 8.96 -26.79 -19.44
C GLY A 26 10.04 -25.73 -19.74
N PRO A 27 11.23 -26.16 -20.19
CA PRO A 27 12.41 -25.29 -20.35
C PRO A 27 12.27 -24.21 -21.43
N ASP A 28 11.44 -24.47 -22.45
CA ASP A 28 11.23 -23.56 -23.58
C ASP A 28 9.92 -22.76 -23.47
N ALA A 29 9.20 -22.88 -22.35
CA ALA A 29 7.95 -22.19 -22.13
C ALA A 29 8.16 -20.68 -21.90
N SER A 30 7.17 -19.87 -22.29
CA SER A 30 7.18 -18.43 -22.10
C SER A 30 5.86 -17.93 -21.50
N LEU A 31 5.93 -16.91 -20.64
CA LEU A 31 4.72 -16.29 -20.07
C LEU A 31 3.79 -15.78 -21.18
N VAL A 32 2.55 -16.24 -21.16
CA VAL A 32 1.50 -15.76 -22.06
C VAL A 32 0.76 -14.61 -21.40
N ARG A 33 1.01 -13.37 -21.85
CA ARG A 33 0.32 -12.17 -21.35
C ARG A 33 -1.11 -12.13 -21.90
N THR A 34 -2.10 -12.17 -21.02
CA THR A 34 -3.52 -12.15 -21.42
C THR A 34 -4.25 -10.88 -21.03
N LYS A 35 -3.93 -10.30 -19.87
CA LYS A 35 -4.56 -9.07 -19.40
C LYS A 35 -3.61 -8.23 -18.57
N ASP A 36 -3.59 -6.94 -18.83
CA ASP A 36 -2.85 -5.98 -18.03
C ASP A 36 -3.51 -5.75 -16.68
N LEU A 37 -2.70 -5.68 -15.63
CA LEU A 37 -3.13 -5.27 -14.30
C LEU A 37 -2.95 -3.76 -14.12
N THR A 38 -3.48 -3.21 -13.03
CA THR A 38 -3.40 -1.77 -12.74
C THR A 38 -1.94 -1.30 -12.66
N GLN A 39 -1.08 -2.08 -12.03
CA GLN A 39 0.32 -1.73 -11.83
C GLN A 39 1.13 -1.91 -13.11
N LYS A 40 1.99 -0.92 -13.43
CA LYS A 40 2.71 -0.85 -14.72
C LYS A 40 3.55 -2.11 -14.94
N GLY A 41 3.38 -2.72 -16.11
CA GLY A 41 4.14 -3.90 -16.52
C GLY A 41 3.72 -5.21 -15.84
N GLN A 42 2.78 -5.19 -14.89
CA GLN A 42 2.21 -6.39 -14.30
C GLN A 42 1.05 -6.91 -15.16
N PHE A 43 0.93 -8.22 -15.30
CA PHE A 43 -0.09 -8.84 -16.13
C PHE A 43 -0.55 -10.20 -15.59
N ALA A 44 -1.80 -10.55 -15.87
CA ALA A 44 -2.30 -11.90 -15.71
C ALA A 44 -1.97 -12.75 -16.95
N THR A 45 -1.82 -14.06 -16.72
CA THR A 45 -1.65 -15.07 -17.76
C THR A 45 -2.86 -16.00 -17.84
N ASP A 46 -3.03 -16.77 -18.92
CA ASP A 46 -3.93 -17.92 -18.97
C ASP A 46 -3.28 -19.21 -18.42
N GLN A 47 -2.10 -19.09 -17.84
CA GLN A 47 -1.39 -20.19 -17.22
C GLN A 47 -1.77 -20.28 -15.74
N PHE A 48 -1.89 -21.52 -15.27
CA PHE A 48 -2.31 -21.83 -13.93
C PHE A 48 -1.42 -22.89 -13.32
N VAL A 49 -1.35 -22.87 -11.99
CA VAL A 49 -0.77 -23.95 -11.20
C VAL A 49 -1.80 -24.46 -10.22
N SER A 50 -1.56 -25.65 -9.69
CA SER A 50 -2.25 -26.14 -8.50
C SER A 50 -1.35 -26.01 -7.29
N LEU A 51 -1.97 -25.64 -6.17
CA LEU A 51 -1.35 -25.56 -4.86
C LEU A 51 -1.72 -26.83 -4.08
N ALA A 52 -0.74 -27.50 -3.48
CA ALA A 52 -0.98 -28.71 -2.72
C ALA A 52 -0.17 -28.75 -1.41
N THR A 53 -0.80 -29.31 -0.39
CA THR A 53 -0.19 -29.68 0.89
C THR A 53 -0.61 -31.12 1.23
N SER A 54 -0.18 -31.64 2.39
CA SER A 54 -0.69 -32.91 2.91
C SER A 54 -2.17 -32.87 3.30
N VAL A 55 -2.73 -31.68 3.50
CA VAL A 55 -4.11 -31.48 4.00
C VAL A 55 -5.08 -31.22 2.86
N GLY A 56 -4.67 -30.44 1.86
CA GLY A 56 -5.60 -30.00 0.83
C GLY A 56 -4.93 -29.55 -0.46
N ARG A 57 -5.77 -29.25 -1.44
CA ARG A 57 -5.36 -28.81 -2.77
C ARG A 57 -6.30 -27.72 -3.28
N ILE A 58 -5.73 -26.74 -3.98
CA ILE A 58 -6.47 -25.73 -4.74
C ILE A 58 -5.94 -25.73 -6.17
N ASP A 59 -6.82 -26.03 -7.12
CA ASP A 59 -6.50 -26.01 -8.55
C ASP A 59 -6.78 -24.65 -9.18
N ASN A 60 -6.27 -24.46 -10.40
CA ASN A 60 -6.53 -23.28 -11.23
C ASN A 60 -6.12 -21.95 -10.55
N VAL A 61 -4.98 -21.95 -9.84
CA VAL A 61 -4.42 -20.74 -9.26
C VAL A 61 -3.67 -19.96 -10.33
N ARG A 62 -4.08 -18.70 -10.53
CA ARG A 62 -3.62 -17.83 -11.60
C ARG A 62 -2.14 -17.49 -11.43
N LEU A 63 -1.36 -17.58 -12.51
CA LEU A 63 -0.01 -17.02 -12.56
C LEU A 63 -0.04 -15.56 -13.02
N LEU A 64 0.64 -14.70 -12.28
CA LEU A 64 0.90 -13.30 -12.64
C LEU A 64 2.36 -13.13 -13.09
N GLY A 65 2.54 -12.27 -14.08
CA GLY A 65 3.83 -11.88 -14.62
C GLY A 65 4.15 -10.40 -14.36
N PRO A 66 5.43 -9.99 -14.55
CA PRO A 66 6.53 -10.79 -15.07
C PRO A 66 7.14 -11.73 -14.00
N PHE A 67 8.16 -12.51 -14.39
CA PHE A 67 8.93 -13.29 -13.42
C PHE A 67 9.50 -12.42 -12.30
N ARG A 68 9.57 -13.00 -11.11
CA ARG A 68 10.19 -12.39 -9.93
C ARG A 68 11.48 -13.10 -9.56
N GLN A 69 12.22 -12.54 -8.63
CA GLN A 69 13.43 -13.17 -8.10
C GLN A 69 13.12 -14.45 -7.32
N ALA A 70 11.98 -14.47 -6.62
CA ALA A 70 11.51 -15.61 -5.84
C ALA A 70 10.03 -15.87 -6.11
N SER A 71 9.65 -17.15 -6.04
CA SER A 71 8.26 -17.59 -6.15
C SER A 71 7.47 -17.22 -4.89
N GLN A 72 6.25 -16.70 -5.06
CA GLN A 72 5.39 -16.23 -3.99
C GLN A 72 3.95 -16.62 -4.27
N VAL A 73 3.25 -17.12 -3.25
CA VAL A 73 1.82 -17.44 -3.30
C VAL A 73 1.07 -16.50 -2.37
N GLU A 74 0.11 -15.77 -2.93
CA GLU A 74 -0.74 -14.85 -2.18
C GLU A 74 -2.13 -15.49 -2.01
N LEU A 75 -2.56 -15.68 -0.76
CA LEU A 75 -3.81 -16.34 -0.41
C LEU A 75 -4.69 -15.44 0.45
N ALA A 76 -6.01 -15.64 0.37
CA ALA A 76 -6.90 -15.19 1.43
C ALA A 76 -6.84 -16.18 2.62
N ARG A 77 -7.31 -15.76 3.81
CA ARG A 77 -7.29 -16.61 5.01
C ARG A 77 -8.09 -17.90 4.80
N THR A 78 -9.24 -17.81 4.15
CA THR A 78 -10.11 -18.96 3.84
C THR A 78 -9.41 -19.99 2.95
N ASP A 79 -8.55 -19.56 2.03
CA ASP A 79 -7.78 -20.47 1.17
C ASP A 79 -6.68 -21.18 1.95
N ALA A 80 -5.97 -20.44 2.82
CA ALA A 80 -4.95 -21.01 3.68
C ALA A 80 -5.51 -22.12 4.58
N LEU A 81 -6.71 -21.92 5.13
CA LEU A 81 -7.40 -22.93 5.95
C LEU A 81 -7.69 -24.22 5.16
N ARG A 82 -8.11 -24.11 3.89
CA ARG A 82 -8.34 -25.29 3.02
C ARG A 82 -7.07 -26.07 2.75
N LEU A 83 -5.93 -25.39 2.71
CA LEU A 83 -4.60 -25.99 2.54
C LEU A 83 -3.98 -26.45 3.87
N GLY A 84 -4.65 -26.25 5.00
CA GLY A 84 -4.09 -26.56 6.32
C GLY A 84 -2.86 -25.71 6.67
N LEU A 85 -2.75 -24.50 6.10
CA LEU A 85 -1.64 -23.59 6.33
C LEU A 85 -2.04 -22.45 7.27
N ASN A 86 -1.05 -21.91 7.97
CA ASN A 86 -1.18 -20.71 8.79
C ASN A 86 -0.13 -19.65 8.37
N PRO A 87 -0.19 -19.13 7.13
CA PRO A 87 0.76 -18.15 6.65
C PRO A 87 0.60 -16.80 7.37
N PRO A 88 1.69 -16.02 7.52
CA PRO A 88 1.64 -14.68 8.09
C PRO A 88 1.00 -13.66 7.12
N VAL A 89 0.47 -12.57 7.68
CA VAL A 89 0.11 -11.36 6.89
C VAL A 89 1.39 -10.60 6.58
N ARG A 90 1.68 -10.37 5.28
CA ARG A 90 2.95 -9.76 4.84
C ARG A 90 2.78 -8.86 3.62
N ASP A 91 3.70 -7.90 3.49
CA ASP A 91 3.94 -7.21 2.22
C ASP A 91 4.57 -8.17 1.22
N SER A 92 4.28 -7.94 -0.05
CA SER A 92 4.83 -8.72 -1.16
C SER A 92 6.35 -8.57 -1.22
N GLY A 93 7.05 -9.71 -1.27
CA GLY A 93 8.51 -9.82 -1.21
C GLY A 93 9.06 -10.14 0.19
N ASP A 94 8.26 -10.04 1.25
CA ASP A 94 8.66 -10.44 2.59
C ASP A 94 8.25 -11.89 2.88
N HIS A 95 9.17 -12.82 2.62
CA HIS A 95 8.94 -14.26 2.74
C HIS A 95 9.44 -14.86 4.06
N GLU A 96 10.13 -14.09 4.90
CA GLU A 96 10.84 -14.65 6.06
C GLU A 96 9.85 -15.28 7.05
N GLY A 97 10.07 -16.54 7.42
CA GLY A 97 9.19 -17.26 8.34
C GLY A 97 7.81 -17.59 7.78
N SER A 98 7.60 -17.42 6.47
CA SER A 98 6.39 -17.90 5.79
C SER A 98 6.50 -19.39 5.47
N PRO A 99 5.38 -20.14 5.46
CA PRO A 99 5.41 -21.55 5.09
C PRO A 99 5.68 -21.75 3.60
N GLY A 100 6.15 -22.95 3.28
CA GLY A 100 6.26 -23.47 1.94
C GLY A 100 4.97 -24.10 1.40
N ILE A 101 5.00 -24.53 0.14
CA ILE A 101 3.92 -25.26 -0.52
C ILE A 101 4.43 -26.02 -1.75
N THR A 102 3.72 -27.07 -2.16
CA THR A 102 3.94 -27.72 -3.45
C THR A 102 3.14 -27.02 -4.54
N LEU A 103 3.83 -26.52 -5.55
CA LEU A 103 3.28 -26.00 -6.81
C LEU A 103 3.31 -27.12 -7.85
N ILE A 104 2.22 -27.29 -8.58
CA ILE A 104 2.08 -28.33 -9.61
C ILE A 104 1.63 -27.66 -10.90
N GLY A 105 2.46 -27.77 -11.94
CA GLY A 105 2.19 -27.31 -13.29
C GLY A 105 1.97 -28.48 -14.25
N PRO A 106 1.77 -28.21 -15.54
CA PRO A 106 1.53 -29.25 -16.55
C PRO A 106 2.72 -30.20 -16.74
N GLU A 107 3.95 -29.70 -16.62
CA GLU A 107 5.18 -30.47 -16.93
C GLU A 107 5.92 -30.94 -15.67
N GLY A 108 5.48 -30.54 -14.47
CA GLY A 108 6.20 -30.88 -13.26
C GLY A 108 5.64 -30.30 -11.98
N ARG A 109 6.41 -30.49 -10.90
CA ARG A 109 6.11 -29.95 -9.57
C ARG A 109 7.34 -29.29 -8.96
N VAL A 110 7.10 -28.29 -8.14
CA VAL A 110 8.12 -27.57 -7.37
C VAL A 110 7.66 -27.48 -5.92
N GLU A 111 8.51 -27.85 -4.99
CA GLU A 111 8.32 -27.54 -3.58
C GLU A 111 9.10 -26.27 -3.26
N ILE A 112 8.39 -25.21 -2.85
CA ILE A 112 9.02 -24.02 -2.29
C ILE A 112 8.98 -24.14 -0.77
N ASN A 113 10.09 -23.81 -0.10
CA ASN A 113 10.22 -23.95 1.36
C ASN A 113 9.66 -22.74 2.12
N GLN A 114 9.47 -21.61 1.44
CA GLN A 114 8.88 -20.37 1.94
C GLN A 114 8.24 -19.61 0.76
N GLY A 115 7.39 -18.64 1.04
CA GLY A 115 6.79 -17.75 0.05
C GLY A 115 5.26 -17.73 0.05
N VAL A 116 4.58 -18.47 0.94
CA VAL A 116 3.12 -18.42 1.07
C VAL A 116 2.72 -17.36 2.09
N ILE A 117 2.00 -16.34 1.67
CA ILE A 117 1.59 -15.22 2.52
C ILE A 117 0.09 -14.95 2.43
N LEU A 118 -0.47 -14.36 3.48
CA LEU A 118 -1.71 -13.58 3.38
C LEU A 118 -1.31 -12.18 2.94
N ALA A 119 -1.84 -11.72 1.80
CA ALA A 119 -1.48 -10.42 1.25
C ALA A 119 -1.92 -9.32 2.23
N GLN A 120 -0.96 -8.54 2.76
CA GLN A 120 -1.29 -7.37 3.55
C GLN A 120 -1.95 -6.32 2.67
N ARG A 121 -3.12 -5.83 3.05
CA ARG A 121 -3.78 -4.70 2.36
C ARG A 121 -2.87 -3.47 2.27
N HIS A 122 -2.85 -2.85 1.10
CA HIS A 122 -1.94 -1.76 0.81
C HIS A 122 -2.47 -0.84 -0.28
N VAL A 123 -1.96 0.39 -0.31
CA VAL A 123 -2.19 1.34 -1.39
C VAL A 123 -0.91 1.56 -2.16
N HIS A 124 -0.95 1.27 -3.46
CA HIS A 124 0.09 1.67 -4.39
C HIS A 124 -0.06 3.15 -4.72
N MET A 125 1.04 3.90 -4.73
CA MET A 125 1.07 5.33 -5.02
C MET A 125 2.31 5.70 -5.84
N THR A 126 2.17 6.68 -6.73
CA THR A 126 3.35 7.42 -7.23
C THR A 126 3.86 8.39 -6.16
N PRO A 127 5.11 8.88 -6.24
CA PRO A 127 5.57 9.95 -5.36
C PRO A 127 4.72 11.21 -5.43
N ARG A 128 4.09 11.49 -6.58
CA ARG A 128 3.13 12.59 -6.72
C ARG A 128 1.87 12.33 -5.92
N ASP A 129 1.29 11.14 -6.02
CA ASP A 129 0.10 10.77 -5.26
C ASP A 129 0.40 10.84 -3.76
N ALA A 130 1.53 10.27 -3.31
CA ALA A 130 1.95 10.32 -1.92
C ALA A 130 1.99 11.76 -1.36
N ARG A 131 2.52 12.72 -2.14
CA ARG A 131 2.48 14.15 -1.78
C ARG A 131 1.06 14.73 -1.75
N GLU A 132 0.20 14.39 -2.71
CA GLU A 132 -1.21 14.86 -2.74
C GLU A 132 -2.02 14.31 -1.56
N TYR A 133 -1.75 13.07 -1.17
CA TYR A 133 -2.37 12.40 -0.02
C TYR A 133 -1.62 12.65 1.29
N ASP A 134 -0.56 13.46 1.31
CA ASP A 134 0.25 13.76 2.50
C ASP A 134 0.64 12.49 3.26
N VAL A 135 1.20 11.51 2.55
CA VAL A 135 1.70 10.24 3.10
C VAL A 135 3.10 9.95 2.58
N VAL A 136 3.81 9.06 3.28
CA VAL A 136 5.14 8.59 2.87
C VAL A 136 5.17 7.09 2.64
N ASP A 137 6.21 6.60 1.95
CA ASP A 137 6.41 5.16 1.78
C ASP A 137 6.49 4.45 3.13
N LYS A 138 5.87 3.27 3.20
CA LYS A 138 5.76 2.43 4.40
C LYS A 138 4.96 3.02 5.56
N GLU A 139 4.28 4.15 5.37
CA GLU A 139 3.32 4.65 6.36
C GLU A 139 2.13 3.71 6.50
N ILE A 140 1.57 3.62 7.71
CA ILE A 140 0.35 2.86 8.00
C ILE A 140 -0.82 3.82 8.18
N VAL A 141 -1.88 3.63 7.40
CA VAL A 141 -3.05 4.52 7.35
C VAL A 141 -4.37 3.77 7.50
N PHE A 142 -5.47 4.52 7.45
CA PHE A 142 -6.82 3.98 7.43
C PHE A 142 -7.50 4.27 6.09
N MET A 143 -8.31 3.32 5.63
CA MET A 143 -9.11 3.43 4.41
C MET A 143 -10.59 3.18 4.74
N ALA A 144 -11.46 4.13 4.44
CA ALA A 144 -12.90 3.97 4.56
C ALA A 144 -13.50 3.54 3.22
N LEU A 145 -14.15 2.38 3.19
CA LEU A 145 -15.04 1.97 2.11
C LEU A 145 -16.47 2.46 2.37
N SER A 146 -17.16 2.83 1.30
CA SER A 146 -18.55 3.29 1.34
C SER A 146 -18.78 4.46 2.30
N ALA A 147 -17.90 5.46 2.22
CA ALA A 147 -18.27 6.81 2.65
C ALA A 147 -19.44 7.31 1.76
N PRO A 148 -20.31 8.21 2.24
CA PRO A 148 -21.23 8.92 1.36
C PRO A 148 -20.38 9.72 0.35
N ILE A 149 -20.29 9.23 -0.89
CA ILE A 149 -19.59 9.89 -1.97
C ILE A 149 -20.66 10.60 -2.83
N PRO A 150 -20.38 11.79 -3.42
CA PRO A 150 -21.32 12.49 -4.29
C PRO A 150 -21.84 11.60 -5.42
N ASP A 151 -23.03 11.94 -5.93
CA ASP A 151 -23.78 11.17 -6.93
C ASP A 151 -22.88 10.62 -8.06
N ASN A 152 -23.02 9.32 -8.35
CA ASN A 152 -22.37 8.52 -9.42
C ASN A 152 -21.13 7.68 -9.08
N LEU A 153 -20.74 7.49 -7.81
CA LEU A 153 -19.68 6.53 -7.46
C LEU A 153 -20.23 5.21 -6.90
N ARG A 154 -19.73 4.08 -7.43
CA ARG A 154 -19.98 2.76 -6.87
C ARG A 154 -19.40 2.68 -5.45
N SER A 155 -20.24 2.30 -4.51
CA SER A 155 -19.87 2.10 -3.11
C SER A 155 -20.25 0.69 -2.67
N ALA A 156 -19.38 0.07 -1.87
CA ALA A 156 -19.63 -1.23 -1.29
C ALA A 156 -20.86 -1.18 -0.35
N PRO A 157 -21.68 -2.23 -0.24
CA PRO A 157 -22.93 -2.18 0.53
C PRO A 157 -22.72 -2.08 2.04
N ARG A 158 -21.49 -2.26 2.55
CA ARG A 158 -21.15 -2.18 3.98
C ARG A 158 -20.05 -1.15 4.19
N THR A 159 -20.36 -0.11 4.96
CA THR A 159 -19.33 0.83 5.42
C THR A 159 -18.36 0.11 6.34
N ILE A 160 -17.09 0.06 5.93
CA ILE A 160 -16.00 -0.54 6.70
C ILE A 160 -14.82 0.43 6.68
N ILE A 161 -14.15 0.53 7.82
CA ILE A 161 -12.85 1.18 7.94
C ILE A 161 -11.80 0.08 8.08
N PHE A 162 -10.86 0.03 7.15
CA PHE A 162 -9.67 -0.80 7.25
C PHE A 162 -8.56 0.01 7.91
N GLY A 163 -8.06 -0.48 9.04
CA GLY A 163 -6.79 -0.03 9.62
C GLY A 163 -5.61 -0.83 9.08
N ASP A 164 -4.41 -0.49 9.51
CA ASP A 164 -3.18 -1.23 9.16
C ASP A 164 -2.92 -1.30 7.64
N VAL A 165 -3.33 -0.26 6.91
CA VAL A 165 -3.15 -0.20 5.45
C VAL A 165 -1.78 0.37 5.13
N LEU A 166 -0.94 -0.43 4.47
CA LEU A 166 0.42 -0.04 4.11
C LEU A 166 0.43 0.88 2.88
N ILE A 167 1.13 2.01 2.96
CA ILE A 167 1.44 2.85 1.79
C ILE A 167 2.70 2.32 1.10
N ARG A 168 2.62 2.14 -0.22
CA ARG A 168 3.75 1.74 -1.07
C ARG A 168 3.95 2.78 -2.15
N VAL A 169 5.12 3.40 -2.19
CA VAL A 169 5.44 4.48 -3.12
C VAL A 169 6.50 4.05 -4.12
N SER A 170 6.19 4.17 -5.41
CA SER A 170 7.13 3.92 -6.51
C SER A 170 6.71 4.70 -7.75
N GLU A 171 7.68 5.11 -8.58
CA GLU A 171 7.41 5.76 -9.88
C GLU A 171 6.70 4.82 -10.88
N ASP A 172 6.78 3.50 -10.67
CA ASP A 172 6.12 2.51 -11.52
C ASP A 172 4.72 2.10 -11.03
N TYR A 173 4.27 2.66 -9.90
CA TYR A 173 2.95 2.38 -9.37
C TYR A 173 1.87 3.23 -10.00
N ARG A 174 0.64 2.69 -9.98
CA ARG A 174 -0.59 3.44 -10.22
C ARG A 174 -1.42 3.39 -8.95
N LEU A 175 -2.08 4.51 -8.65
CA LEU A 175 -2.94 4.66 -7.48
C LEU A 175 -4.00 3.55 -7.43
N ASP A 176 -3.90 2.63 -6.48
CA ASP A 176 -4.82 1.48 -6.34
C ASP A 176 -4.76 0.93 -4.91
N PHE A 177 -5.92 0.71 -4.28
CA PHE A 177 -6.05 0.12 -2.94
C PHE A 177 -6.37 -1.36 -3.05
N HIS A 178 -5.41 -2.21 -2.70
CA HIS A 178 -5.51 -3.66 -2.86
C HIS A 178 -6.08 -4.32 -1.61
N LEU A 179 -7.12 -5.13 -1.83
CA LEU A 179 -7.74 -6.01 -0.84
C LEU A 179 -7.71 -7.45 -1.34
N ASP A 180 -7.59 -8.42 -0.43
CA ASP A 180 -7.84 -9.82 -0.78
C ASP A 180 -9.37 -10.10 -0.89
N THR A 181 -9.72 -11.32 -1.28
CA THR A 181 -11.13 -11.70 -1.44
C THR A 181 -11.89 -11.82 -0.12
N ASP A 182 -11.27 -12.18 0.99
CA ASP A 182 -11.94 -12.26 2.29
C ASP A 182 -12.27 -10.85 2.81
N GLU A 183 -11.34 -9.91 2.67
CA GLU A 183 -11.52 -8.50 3.00
C GLU A 183 -12.61 -7.86 2.13
N ALA A 184 -12.56 -8.12 0.82
CA ALA A 184 -13.59 -7.65 -0.10
C ALA A 184 -14.96 -8.25 0.19
N ASN A 185 -15.05 -9.53 0.53
CA ASN A 185 -16.31 -10.18 0.91
C ASN A 185 -16.87 -9.63 2.23
N ALA A 186 -16.01 -9.26 3.18
CA ALA A 186 -16.42 -8.67 4.45
C ALA A 186 -17.12 -7.33 4.23
N SER A 187 -16.59 -6.47 3.36
CA SER A 187 -17.19 -5.16 3.00
C SER A 187 -18.21 -5.21 1.88
N GLY A 188 -18.23 -6.28 1.08
CA GLY A 188 -18.95 -6.34 -0.19
C GLY A 188 -18.30 -5.51 -1.31
N ALA A 189 -16.99 -5.24 -1.21
CA ALA A 189 -16.26 -4.47 -2.21
C ALA A 189 -16.07 -5.25 -3.51
N SER A 190 -16.03 -4.52 -4.61
CA SER A 190 -15.65 -5.01 -5.93
C SER A 190 -14.57 -4.14 -6.54
N THR A 191 -13.78 -4.70 -7.47
CA THR A 191 -12.81 -3.91 -8.23
C THR A 191 -13.51 -2.75 -8.94
N GLY A 192 -12.97 -1.54 -8.77
CA GLY A 192 -13.53 -0.29 -9.30
C GLY A 192 -14.36 0.50 -8.28
N ASP A 193 -14.71 -0.09 -7.15
CA ASP A 193 -15.24 0.66 -6.00
C ASP A 193 -14.21 1.67 -5.50
N GLN A 194 -14.66 2.58 -4.65
CA GLN A 194 -13.87 3.74 -4.24
C GLN A 194 -13.74 3.79 -2.72
N ALA A 195 -12.53 4.12 -2.26
CA ALA A 195 -12.17 4.22 -0.85
C ALA A 195 -11.57 5.60 -0.54
N VAL A 196 -11.76 6.07 0.68
CA VAL A 196 -11.20 7.34 1.14
C VAL A 196 -10.10 7.09 2.16
N LEU A 197 -8.92 7.64 1.90
CA LEU A 197 -7.81 7.63 2.85
C LEU A 197 -8.04 8.65 3.95
N PHE A 198 -7.81 8.23 5.19
CA PHE A 198 -7.74 9.12 6.34
C PHE A 198 -6.72 8.60 7.38
N LYS A 199 -6.30 9.48 8.29
CA LYS A 199 -5.37 9.16 9.37
C LYS A 199 -6.11 9.28 10.70
N VAL A 200 -5.99 8.28 11.57
CA VAL A 200 -6.51 8.34 12.95
C VAL A 200 -5.40 8.89 13.83
N GLY A 201 -5.63 10.07 14.42
CA GLY A 201 -4.56 10.86 15.02
C GLY A 201 -3.89 11.72 13.94
N SER A 202 -4.08 13.02 14.05
CA SER A 202 -3.48 13.97 13.12
C SER A 202 -1.96 13.95 13.30
N ALA A 203 -1.19 13.74 12.23
CA ALA A 203 -0.06 14.65 12.06
C ALA A 203 -0.65 16.06 12.13
N PRO A 204 -0.08 17.01 12.90
CA PRO A 204 -0.71 18.29 13.15
C PRO A 204 -1.22 18.85 11.83
N SER A 205 -2.53 19.05 11.72
CA SER A 205 -3.05 19.72 10.55
C SER A 205 -2.35 21.08 10.48
N HIS A 206 -1.98 21.57 9.29
CA HIS A 206 -1.52 22.96 9.16
C HIS A 206 -2.56 23.98 9.70
N ASN A 207 -3.77 23.54 10.08
CA ASN A 207 -4.84 24.32 10.70
C ASN A 207 -4.85 24.31 12.25
N ASP A 208 -4.04 23.50 12.94
CA ASP A 208 -3.89 23.58 14.40
C ASP A 208 -2.63 24.34 14.84
N ARG A 209 -1.73 24.65 13.89
CA ARG A 209 -0.60 25.54 14.14
C ARG A 209 -1.12 26.96 14.29
N LYS A 210 -1.03 27.51 15.49
CA LYS A 210 -1.20 28.95 15.70
C LYS A 210 0.02 29.63 15.09
N TYR A 211 -0.15 30.41 14.04
CA TYR A 211 0.95 31.20 13.49
C TYR A 211 1.08 32.50 14.25
N TYR A 212 2.31 32.87 14.53
CA TYR A 212 2.62 34.20 15.03
C TYR A 212 2.28 35.23 13.94
N PRO A 213 1.77 36.43 14.30
CA PRO A 213 1.39 37.45 13.32
C PRO A 213 2.49 37.71 12.28
N HIS A 214 2.08 37.83 11.01
CA HIS A 214 2.99 38.12 9.90
C HIS A 214 3.74 39.43 10.16
N LYS A 215 5.06 39.40 9.95
CA LYS A 215 5.93 40.57 9.98
C LYS A 215 7.01 40.43 8.94
N ARG A 216 7.36 41.55 8.32
CA ARG A 216 8.55 41.64 7.47
C ARG A 216 9.87 41.49 8.26
N LEU A 217 9.88 41.85 9.54
CA LEU A 217 11.05 41.73 10.42
C LEU A 217 10.67 41.02 11.73
N TYR A 218 11.32 39.90 12.04
CA TYR A 218 11.22 39.23 13.34
C TYR A 218 12.48 39.46 14.18
N SER A 219 12.26 39.93 15.40
CA SER A 219 13.26 40.11 16.45
C SER A 219 13.34 38.89 17.38
N GLU A 220 14.38 38.81 18.21
CA GLU A 220 14.47 37.78 19.25
C GLU A 220 13.24 37.80 20.18
N TYR A 221 12.70 39.00 20.47
CA TYR A 221 11.47 39.16 21.25
C TYR A 221 10.28 38.46 20.61
N ASP A 222 10.14 38.53 19.29
CA ASP A 222 9.05 37.86 18.56
C ASP A 222 9.16 36.33 18.67
N VAL A 223 10.37 35.79 18.56
CA VAL A 223 10.63 34.34 18.73
C VAL A 223 10.28 33.87 20.15
N ARG A 224 10.72 34.61 21.18
CA ARG A 224 10.38 34.30 22.59
C ARG A 224 8.88 34.42 22.87
N LYS A 225 8.20 35.35 22.19
CA LYS A 225 6.75 35.51 22.33
C LYS A 225 6.00 34.37 21.63
N ALA A 226 6.43 33.97 20.43
CA ALA A 226 5.89 32.81 19.72
C ALA A 226 6.05 31.53 20.55
N GLU A 227 7.24 31.32 21.14
CA GLU A 227 7.51 30.19 22.05
C GLU A 227 6.52 30.15 23.22
N ARG A 228 6.37 31.27 23.96
CA ARG A 228 5.45 31.37 25.11
C ARG A 228 3.99 31.14 24.74
N GLN A 229 3.61 31.41 23.49
CA GLN A 229 2.24 31.31 23.00
C GLN A 229 1.97 29.99 22.25
N GLY A 230 2.96 29.10 22.15
CA GLY A 230 2.86 27.85 21.39
C GLY A 230 2.60 28.10 19.90
N MET A 231 3.21 29.16 19.35
CA MET A 231 3.01 29.58 17.97
C MET A 231 4.21 29.27 17.07
N THR A 232 3.94 29.00 15.79
CA THR A 232 4.96 28.83 14.75
C THR A 232 5.18 30.16 14.01
N ILE A 233 6.42 30.45 13.62
CA ILE A 233 6.73 31.60 12.76
C ILE A 233 6.95 31.09 11.33
N LEU A 234 6.11 31.57 10.41
CA LEU A 234 6.24 31.29 8.98
C LEU A 234 7.32 32.21 8.39
N ILE A 235 8.31 31.63 7.73
CA ILE A 235 9.43 32.32 7.08
C ILE A 235 9.22 32.26 5.57
N GLU A 236 8.88 33.42 4.99
CA GLU A 236 8.72 33.63 3.55
C GLU A 236 9.98 34.26 2.94
N ARG A 237 10.08 34.29 1.60
CA ARG A 237 11.28 34.76 0.88
C ARG A 237 11.75 36.18 1.25
N ASP A 238 10.84 37.07 1.66
CA ASP A 238 11.13 38.47 2.00
C ASP A 238 11.19 38.73 3.53
N THR A 239 11.11 37.66 4.33
CA THR A 239 11.18 37.74 5.79
C THR A 239 12.59 38.06 6.26
N ILE A 240 12.72 39.15 7.03
CA ILE A 240 13.98 39.55 7.66
C ILE A 240 14.02 39.00 9.08
N LEU A 241 15.10 38.29 9.42
CA LEU A 241 15.38 37.83 10.78
C LEU A 241 16.60 38.58 11.32
N THR A 242 16.46 39.21 12.49
CA THR A 242 17.64 39.65 13.24
C THR A 242 18.55 38.44 13.54
N PRO A 243 19.88 38.61 13.68
CA PRO A 243 20.79 37.50 13.96
C PRO A 243 20.34 36.67 15.18
N ALA A 244 20.01 37.34 16.29
CA ALA A 244 19.52 36.69 17.50
C ALA A 244 18.19 35.93 17.31
N ALA A 245 17.26 36.47 16.51
CA ALA A 245 16.02 35.76 16.17
C ALA A 245 16.29 34.48 15.39
N ARG A 246 17.19 34.56 14.40
CA ARG A 246 17.55 33.42 13.54
C ARG A 246 18.15 32.28 14.35
N ASP A 247 19.09 32.59 15.24
CA ASP A 247 19.77 31.60 16.06
C ASP A 247 18.78 30.96 17.04
N LEU A 248 18.00 31.79 17.76
CA LEU A 248 17.04 31.31 18.73
C LEU A 248 15.93 30.46 18.10
N GLY A 249 15.33 30.91 17.00
CA GLY A 249 14.21 30.21 16.37
C GLY A 249 14.62 28.89 15.72
N ARG A 250 15.87 28.76 15.24
CA ARG A 250 16.46 27.49 14.79
C ARG A 250 16.66 26.52 15.94
N VAL A 251 17.26 26.98 17.04
CA VAL A 251 17.49 26.15 18.25
C VAL A 251 16.17 25.65 18.84
N LYS A 252 15.12 26.49 18.80
CA LYS A 252 13.81 26.17 19.35
C LYS A 252 12.86 25.44 18.39
N GLY A 253 13.24 25.27 17.13
CA GLY A 253 12.41 24.61 16.12
C GLY A 253 11.09 25.35 15.81
N LEU A 254 11.09 26.69 15.90
CA LEU A 254 9.87 27.51 15.77
C LEU A 254 9.62 28.03 14.34
N PHE A 255 10.50 27.70 13.40
CA PHE A 255 10.41 28.18 12.01
C PHE A 255 9.83 27.14 11.07
N GLU A 256 8.88 27.59 10.26
CA GLU A 256 8.37 26.88 9.10
C GLU A 256 8.75 27.69 7.86
N PHE A 257 9.41 27.07 6.88
CA PHE A 257 9.88 27.76 5.68
C PHE A 257 8.92 27.52 4.51
N ARG A 258 8.53 28.59 3.80
CA ARG A 258 7.63 28.53 2.64
C ARG A 258 8.16 29.31 1.44
#